data_AF-A0A421AYC4-F1
#
_entry.id   AF-A0A421AYC4-F1
#
_cell.length_a   1.000
_cell.length_b   1.000
_cell.length_c   1.000
_cell.angle_alpha   90.00
_cell.angle_beta   90.00
_cell.angle_gamma   90.00
#
_symmetry.space_group_name_H-M   'P 1'
#
loop_
_entity.id
_entity.type
_entity.pdbx_description
1 polymer ?
#
loop_
_entity_poly.entity_id
_entity_poly.type
_entity_poly.pdbx_seq_one_letter_code
_entity_poly.pdbx_strand_id
1 'polypeptide(L)'
;MSQAPATDQAAPRMSRTEVSGLLAMMAAFRSRTPSDTELTWWQHQLAEYSGAECQAALLAHSKTSPDSVTPAQIIRRIRDARQRTETQRRRLARDPVAEQARSAAAARRGMAAVYAETGWTRLPEQHTALRVPCPEPGCEVPADVMCLTVGFRDRRDPATRVHRSRLAAAQARPEHPEEATR
;
A
#
# COMPACT_ATOMS: atom_id res chain seq x y z
N MET A 1 -26.47 15.41 -10.79
CA MET A 1 -25.24 15.68 -10.01
C MET A 1 -24.06 15.60 -10.95
N SER A 2 -23.74 16.71 -11.61
CA SER A 2 -22.68 16.78 -12.63
C SER A 2 -21.36 17.08 -11.94
N GLN A 3 -20.40 16.17 -11.99
CA GLN A 3 -19.02 16.45 -11.60
C GLN A 3 -18.41 17.39 -12.64
N ALA A 4 -17.96 18.57 -12.18
CA ALA A 4 -17.20 19.49 -13.00
C ALA A 4 -15.86 18.84 -13.38
N PRO A 5 -15.39 18.96 -14.63
CA PRO A 5 -14.07 18.50 -15.00
C PRO A 5 -13.04 19.32 -14.20
N ALA A 6 -12.15 18.64 -13.50
CA ALA A 6 -10.96 19.25 -12.92
C ALA A 6 -10.21 19.91 -14.07
N THR A 7 -10.23 21.24 -14.11
CA THR A 7 -9.42 21.99 -15.06
C THR A 7 -7.97 21.65 -14.73
N ASP A 8 -7.34 20.99 -15.69
CA ASP A 8 -5.90 20.83 -15.80
C ASP A 8 -5.32 22.24 -16.03
N GLN A 9 -5.35 23.08 -14.99
CA GLN A 9 -4.74 24.40 -15.04
C GLN A 9 -3.26 24.16 -15.14
N ALA A 10 -2.75 24.24 -16.38
CA ALA A 10 -1.33 24.31 -16.67
C ALA A 10 -0.71 25.26 -15.64
N ALA A 11 0.18 24.73 -14.81
CA ALA A 11 0.79 25.50 -13.74
C ALA A 11 1.32 26.82 -14.33
N PRO A 12 1.02 27.98 -13.72
CA PRO A 12 1.47 29.25 -14.25
C PRO A 12 2.99 29.22 -14.40
N ARG A 13 3.46 29.62 -15.58
CA ARG A 13 4.89 29.67 -15.89
C ARG A 13 5.61 30.48 -14.82
N MET A 14 6.72 29.96 -14.29
CA MET A 14 7.51 30.67 -13.29
C MET A 14 7.94 32.05 -13.82
N SER A 15 7.61 33.07 -13.03
CA SER A 15 8.08 34.43 -13.21
C SER A 15 9.59 34.51 -12.99
N ARG A 16 10.21 35.54 -13.58
CA ARG A 16 11.64 35.82 -13.39
C ARG A 16 12.00 35.96 -11.91
N THR A 17 11.13 36.56 -11.11
CA THR A 17 11.30 36.72 -9.65
C THR A 17 11.34 35.38 -8.92
N GLU A 18 10.48 34.42 -9.29
CA GLU A 18 10.47 33.08 -8.69
C GLU A 18 11.75 32.30 -9.03
N VAL A 19 12.23 32.40 -10.27
CA VAL A 19 13.51 31.77 -10.67
C VAL A 19 14.69 32.40 -9.95
N SER A 20 14.72 33.74 -9.83
CA SER A 20 15.73 34.45 -9.05
C SER A 20 15.72 34.03 -7.58
N GLY A 21 14.54 33.87 -6.97
CA GLY A 21 14.39 33.37 -5.61
C GLY A 21 14.92 31.94 -5.45
N LEU A 22 14.65 31.07 -6.42
CA LEU A 22 15.18 29.70 -6.45
C LEU A 22 16.71 29.67 -6.50
N LEU A 23 17.31 30.46 -7.39
CA LEU A 23 18.77 30.55 -7.49
C LEU A 23 19.40 31.23 -6.28
N ALA A 24 18.74 32.20 -5.66
CA ALA A 24 19.19 32.80 -4.41
C ALA A 24 19.22 31.78 -3.26
N MET A 25 18.20 30.91 -3.16
CA MET A 25 18.21 29.80 -2.20
C MET A 25 19.38 28.83 -2.47
N MET A 26 19.69 28.53 -3.73
CA MET A 26 20.86 27.72 -4.08
C MET A 26 22.18 28.43 -3.77
N ALA A 27 22.25 29.73 -4.03
CA ALA A 27 23.40 30.57 -3.74
C ALA A 27 23.67 30.64 -2.23
N ALA A 28 22.65 30.65 -1.38
CA ALA A 28 22.83 30.57 0.07
C ALA A 28 23.58 29.30 0.51
N PHE A 29 23.49 28.21 -0.27
CA PHE A 29 24.24 26.98 0.00
C PHE A 29 25.66 26.97 -0.59
N ARG A 30 26.00 27.87 -1.54
CA ARG A 30 27.25 27.79 -2.33
C ARG A 30 27.98 29.11 -2.60
N SER A 31 27.52 30.22 -2.04
CA SER A 31 28.11 31.57 -2.18
C SER A 31 28.39 31.99 -3.64
N ARG A 32 27.52 31.63 -4.59
CA ARG A 32 27.66 31.99 -6.02
C ARG A 32 26.54 32.92 -6.46
N THR A 33 26.88 33.99 -7.17
CA THR A 33 25.90 34.88 -7.82
C THR A 33 25.52 34.32 -9.19
N PRO A 34 24.22 34.02 -9.46
CA PRO A 34 23.78 33.54 -10.75
C PRO A 34 23.88 34.63 -11.82
N SER A 35 24.26 34.26 -13.05
CA SER A 35 24.28 35.19 -14.18
C SER A 35 22.88 35.32 -14.82
N ASP A 36 22.66 36.38 -15.59
CA ASP A 36 21.39 36.57 -16.32
C ASP A 36 21.14 35.46 -17.35
N THR A 37 22.20 34.96 -17.99
CA THR A 37 22.12 33.81 -18.90
C THR A 37 21.68 32.55 -18.17
N GLU A 38 22.19 32.33 -16.95
CA GLU A 38 21.79 31.20 -16.11
C GLU A 38 20.33 31.32 -15.66
N LEU A 39 19.87 32.53 -15.28
CA LEU A 39 18.47 32.79 -14.95
C LEU A 39 17.53 32.43 -16.11
N THR A 40 17.82 32.91 -17.33
CA THR A 40 17.01 32.62 -18.51
C THR A 40 17.02 31.13 -18.87
N TRP A 41 18.18 30.48 -18.74
CA TRP A 41 18.30 29.03 -18.98
C TRP A 41 17.47 28.22 -17.98
N TRP A 42 17.56 28.52 -16.67
CA TRP A 42 16.75 27.88 -15.63
C TRP A 42 15.25 28.11 -15.85
N GLN A 43 14.86 29.32 -16.23
CA GLN A 43 13.46 29.64 -16.53
C GLN A 43 12.93 28.80 -17.69
N HIS A 44 13.70 28.64 -18.76
CA HIS A 44 13.31 27.81 -19.89
C HIS A 44 13.20 26.33 -19.50
N GLN A 45 14.15 25.80 -18.72
CA GLN A 45 14.15 24.40 -18.29
C GLN A 45 12.98 24.07 -17.34
N LEU A 46 12.55 25.03 -16.51
CA LEU A 46 11.51 24.83 -15.50
C LEU A 46 10.14 25.39 -15.91
N ALA A 47 9.94 25.75 -17.19
CA ALA A 47 8.74 26.43 -17.66
C ALA A 47 7.42 25.64 -17.45
N GLU A 48 7.49 24.32 -17.31
CA GLU A 48 6.34 23.42 -17.11
C GLU A 48 6.02 23.12 -15.63
N TYR A 49 6.79 23.69 -14.70
CA TYR A 49 6.70 23.40 -13.28
C TYR A 49 6.38 24.66 -12.49
N SER A 50 5.59 24.52 -11.43
CA SER A 50 5.28 25.65 -10.56
C SER A 50 6.47 26.04 -9.67
N GLY A 51 6.55 27.30 -9.27
CA GLY A 51 7.57 27.78 -8.33
C GLY A 51 7.56 26.98 -7.01
N ALA A 52 6.37 26.64 -6.51
CA ALA A 52 6.20 25.83 -5.30
C ALA A 52 6.79 24.41 -5.45
N GLU A 53 6.57 23.74 -6.58
CA GLU A 53 7.14 22.41 -6.85
C GLU A 53 8.66 22.46 -6.95
N CYS A 54 9.20 23.47 -7.64
CA CYS A 54 10.64 23.68 -7.77
C CYS A 54 11.31 23.94 -6.40
N GLN A 55 10.70 24.78 -5.56
CA GLN A 55 11.19 25.07 -4.21
C GLN A 55 11.13 23.83 -3.31
N ALA A 56 10.03 23.08 -3.32
CA ALA A 56 9.89 21.85 -2.55
C ALA A 56 10.91 20.78 -2.99
N ALA A 57 11.13 20.63 -4.30
CA ALA A 57 12.12 19.72 -4.86
C ALA A 57 13.56 20.13 -4.49
N LEU A 58 13.86 21.43 -4.45
CA LEU A 58 15.16 21.95 -4.01
C LEU A 58 15.42 21.63 -2.54
N LEU A 59 14.44 21.89 -1.66
CA LEU A 59 14.54 21.55 -0.23
C LEU A 59 14.66 20.04 0.01
N ALA A 60 13.98 19.22 -0.80
CA ALA A 60 14.12 17.77 -0.73
C ALA A 60 15.50 17.30 -1.21
N HIS A 61 16.08 18.00 -2.20
CA HIS A 61 17.43 17.72 -2.67
C HIS A 61 18.48 18.01 -1.59
N SER A 62 18.46 19.21 -1.01
CA SER A 62 19.46 19.63 -0.02
C SER A 62 19.51 18.73 1.22
N LYS A 63 18.39 18.09 1.58
CA LYS A 63 18.32 17.10 2.67
C LYS A 63 19.06 15.78 2.38
N THR A 64 19.23 15.42 1.12
CA THR A 64 19.70 14.08 0.71
C THR A 64 21.00 14.12 -0.07
N SER A 65 21.41 15.29 -0.57
CA SER A 65 22.63 15.44 -1.36
C SER A 65 23.21 16.83 -1.09
N PRO A 66 24.50 16.93 -0.70
CA PRO A 66 25.21 18.20 -0.56
C PRO A 66 25.69 18.76 -1.91
N ASP A 67 25.52 17.99 -3.00
CA ASP A 67 26.01 18.30 -4.34
C ASP A 67 25.26 19.47 -5.01
N SER A 68 25.83 19.96 -6.13
CA SER A 68 25.21 21.05 -6.89
C SER A 68 23.91 20.57 -7.49
N VAL A 69 22.87 21.38 -7.30
CA VAL A 69 21.55 21.12 -7.87
C VAL A 69 21.50 21.63 -9.31
N THR A 70 21.06 20.78 -10.22
CA THR A 70 20.79 21.12 -11.62
C THR A 70 19.28 21.12 -11.91
N PRO A 71 18.79 21.82 -12.95
CA PRO A 71 17.38 21.77 -13.32
C PRO A 71 16.88 20.34 -13.56
N ALA A 72 17.69 19.49 -14.20
CA ALA A 72 17.35 18.09 -14.45
C ALA A 72 17.08 17.30 -13.16
N GLN A 73 17.84 17.55 -12.09
CA GLN A 73 17.62 16.90 -10.80
C GLN A 73 16.35 17.41 -10.10
N ILE A 74 16.03 18.70 -10.22
CA ILE A 74 14.76 19.27 -9.73
C ILE A 74 13.59 18.61 -10.46
N ILE A 75 13.63 18.59 -11.79
CA ILE A 75 12.60 17.98 -12.65
C ILE A 75 12.38 16.51 -12.26
N ARG A 76 13.46 15.74 -12.12
CA ARG A 76 13.37 14.33 -11.70
C ARG A 76 12.67 14.19 -10.36
N ARG A 77 13.03 15.00 -9.36
CA ARG A 77 12.39 14.95 -8.03
C ARG A 77 10.92 15.33 -8.06
N ILE A 78 10.53 16.30 -8.88
CA ILE A 78 9.11 16.66 -9.05
C ILE A 78 8.34 15.50 -9.66
N ARG A 79 8.87 14.87 -10.72
CA ARG A 79 8.26 13.69 -11.35
C ARG A 79 8.12 12.53 -10.36
N ASP A 80 9.17 12.24 -9.60
CA ASP A 80 9.14 11.20 -8.57
C ASP A 80 8.13 11.51 -7.46
N ALA A 81 8.00 12.78 -7.06
CA ALA A 81 6.99 13.21 -6.08
C ALA A 81 5.57 13.05 -6.63
N ARG A 82 5.30 13.52 -7.86
CA ARG A 82 3.99 13.35 -8.52
C ARG A 82 3.62 11.88 -8.66
N GLN A 83 4.57 11.03 -9.09
CA GLN A 83 4.35 9.60 -9.23
C GLN A 83 4.03 8.92 -7.89
N ARG A 84 4.72 9.30 -6.80
CA ARG A 84 4.43 8.79 -5.45
C ARG A 84 3.06 9.22 -4.96
N THR A 85 2.70 10.49 -5.13
CA THR A 85 1.37 11.00 -4.76
C THR A 85 0.27 10.30 -5.54
N GLU A 86 0.44 10.11 -6.85
CA GLU A 86 -0.54 9.40 -7.68
C GLU A 86 -0.65 7.93 -7.26
N THR A 87 0.48 7.27 -6.99
CA THR A 87 0.49 5.89 -6.48
C THR A 87 -0.23 5.79 -5.13
N GLN A 88 0.01 6.74 -4.22
CA GLN A 88 -0.65 6.80 -2.93
C GLN A 88 -2.15 7.07 -3.08
N ARG A 89 -2.54 8.01 -3.95
CA ARG A 89 -3.95 8.29 -4.26
C ARG A 89 -4.66 7.07 -4.80
N ARG A 90 -4.05 6.35 -5.74
CA ARG A 90 -4.57 5.09 -6.27
C ARG A 90 -4.72 4.02 -5.18
N ARG A 91 -3.78 3.95 -4.23
CA ARG A 91 -3.91 3.02 -3.08
C ARG A 91 -5.07 3.41 -2.17
N LEU A 92 -5.22 4.70 -1.84
CA LEU A 92 -6.30 5.20 -0.99
C LEU A 92 -7.68 5.12 -1.66
N ALA A 93 -7.73 5.22 -2.99
CA ALA A 93 -8.97 5.07 -3.76
C ALA A 93 -9.43 3.61 -3.90
N ARG A 94 -8.63 2.63 -3.48
CA ARG A 94 -9.06 1.23 -3.48
C ARG A 94 -10.05 0.98 -2.36
N ASP A 95 -11.05 0.15 -2.65
CA ASP A 95 -11.94 -0.39 -1.62
C ASP A 95 -11.13 -1.20 -0.59
N PRO A 96 -11.09 -0.75 0.68
CA PRO A 96 -10.34 -1.41 1.73
C PRO A 96 -10.84 -2.83 2.00
N VAL A 97 -12.14 -3.10 1.85
CA VAL A 97 -12.72 -4.43 2.08
C VAL A 97 -12.26 -5.40 1.00
N ALA A 98 -12.30 -4.97 -0.26
CA ALA A 98 -11.80 -5.78 -1.38
C ALA A 98 -10.29 -6.03 -1.28
N GLU A 99 -9.49 -5.05 -0.84
CA GLU A 99 -8.04 -5.23 -0.64
C GLU A 99 -7.74 -6.17 0.53
N GLN A 100 -8.50 -6.09 1.62
CA GLN A 100 -8.37 -7.02 2.74
C GLN A 100 -8.74 -8.45 2.33
N ALA A 101 -9.82 -8.63 1.56
CA ALA A 101 -10.21 -9.93 1.03
C ALA A 101 -9.14 -10.53 0.10
N ARG A 102 -8.58 -9.72 -0.81
CA ARG A 102 -7.46 -10.12 -1.69
C ARG A 102 -6.23 -10.53 -0.89
N SER A 103 -5.87 -9.74 0.11
CA SER A 103 -4.71 -9.99 0.98
C SER A 103 -4.90 -11.28 1.79
N ALA A 104 -6.10 -11.49 2.35
CA ALA A 104 -6.44 -12.72 3.06
C ALA A 104 -6.38 -13.96 2.16
N ALA A 105 -6.87 -13.84 0.91
CA ALA A 105 -6.77 -14.93 -0.06
C ALA A 105 -5.32 -15.26 -0.45
N ALA A 106 -4.47 -14.24 -0.63
CA ALA A 106 -3.05 -14.44 -0.89
C ALA A 106 -2.33 -15.10 0.30
N ALA A 107 -2.62 -14.64 1.52
CA ALA A 107 -2.08 -15.25 2.74
C ALA A 107 -2.48 -16.72 2.89
N ARG A 108 -3.75 -17.07 2.61
CA ARG A 108 -4.20 -18.48 2.62
C ARG A 108 -3.41 -19.34 1.63
N ARG A 109 -3.19 -18.86 0.40
CA ARG A 109 -2.39 -19.59 -0.60
C ARG A 109 -0.94 -19.76 -0.16
N GLY A 110 -0.32 -18.69 0.37
CA GLY A 110 1.05 -18.75 0.87
C GLY A 110 1.21 -19.75 2.01
N MET A 111 0.31 -19.72 3.00
CA MET A 111 0.33 -20.69 4.10
C MET A 111 0.11 -22.13 3.63
N ALA A 112 -0.79 -22.35 2.68
CA ALA A 112 -1.00 -23.68 2.09
C ALA A 112 0.26 -24.22 1.40
N ALA A 113 0.99 -23.37 0.66
CA ALA A 113 2.25 -23.74 0.03
C ALA A 113 3.33 -24.12 1.07
N VAL A 114 3.45 -23.35 2.16
CA VAL A 114 4.37 -23.67 3.26
C VAL A 114 4.06 -25.02 3.90
N TYR A 115 2.77 -25.33 4.15
CA TYR A 115 2.38 -26.63 4.69
C TYR A 115 2.72 -27.78 3.76
N ALA A 116 2.52 -27.60 2.45
CA ALA A 116 2.87 -28.60 1.45
C ALA A 116 4.39 -28.85 1.38
N GLU A 117 5.20 -27.79 1.43
CA GLU A 117 6.66 -27.89 1.35
C GLU A 117 7.29 -28.51 2.61
N THR A 118 6.78 -28.15 3.79
CA THR A 118 7.32 -28.64 5.07
C THR A 118 6.82 -30.04 5.46
N GLY A 119 5.86 -30.59 4.72
CA GLY A 119 5.17 -31.84 5.08
C GLY A 119 4.29 -31.72 6.34
N TRP A 120 4.13 -30.51 6.88
CA TRP A 120 3.27 -30.25 8.03
C TRP A 120 1.81 -30.45 7.64
N THR A 121 1.30 -31.62 7.98
CA THR A 121 -0.09 -31.99 7.72
C THR A 121 -0.90 -31.80 8.99
N ARG A 122 -2.07 -31.15 8.86
CA ARG A 122 -3.04 -31.06 9.96
C ARG A 122 -3.60 -32.44 10.26
N LEU A 123 -4.00 -32.66 11.51
CA LEU A 123 -4.78 -33.85 11.85
C LEU A 123 -6.04 -33.90 10.97
N PRO A 124 -6.47 -35.08 10.47
CA PRO A 124 -7.64 -35.19 9.61
C PRO A 124 -8.89 -34.55 10.23
N GLU A 125 -9.10 -34.74 11.53
CA GLU A 125 -10.22 -34.17 12.28
C GLU A 125 -10.15 -32.63 12.31
N GLN A 126 -8.94 -32.09 12.48
CA GLN A 126 -8.71 -30.65 12.46
C GLN A 126 -9.01 -30.07 11.06
N HIS A 127 -8.57 -30.77 10.01
CA HIS A 127 -8.82 -30.36 8.64
C HIS A 127 -10.32 -30.35 8.30
N THR A 128 -11.05 -31.40 8.67
CA THR A 128 -12.51 -31.47 8.50
C THR A 128 -13.22 -30.38 9.29
N ALA A 129 -12.83 -30.15 10.56
CA ALA A 129 -13.39 -29.10 11.41
C ALA A 129 -13.23 -27.69 10.82
N LEU A 130 -12.12 -27.43 10.13
CA LEU A 130 -11.84 -26.13 9.55
C LEU A 130 -12.76 -25.77 8.38
N ARG A 131 -13.41 -26.73 7.72
CA ARG A 131 -14.29 -26.50 6.58
C ARG A 131 -15.63 -25.83 6.92
N VAL A 132 -15.94 -25.68 8.21
CA VAL A 132 -17.14 -24.99 8.72
C VAL A 132 -16.72 -23.81 9.59
N PRO A 133 -17.51 -22.71 9.66
CA PRO A 133 -17.28 -21.67 10.66
C PRO A 133 -17.45 -22.22 12.09
N CYS A 134 -16.79 -21.61 13.06
CA CYS A 134 -16.89 -22.03 14.46
C CYS A 134 -18.20 -21.54 15.07
N PRO A 135 -19.08 -22.42 15.61
CA PRO A 135 -20.32 -21.99 16.24
C PRO A 135 -20.15 -21.62 17.73
N GLU A 136 -18.93 -21.72 18.29
CA GLU A 136 -18.70 -21.38 19.71
C GLU A 136 -18.90 -19.88 19.93
N PRO A 137 -19.80 -19.47 20.86
CA PRO A 137 -20.04 -18.07 21.17
C PRO A 137 -18.74 -17.36 21.58
N GLY A 138 -18.48 -16.21 20.95
CA GLY A 138 -17.26 -15.43 21.19
C GLY A 138 -16.03 -15.89 20.40
N CYS A 139 -16.07 -17.07 19.76
CA CYS A 139 -15.04 -17.47 18.80
C CYS A 139 -15.44 -17.06 17.39
N GLU A 140 -16.54 -17.63 16.87
CA GLU A 140 -17.19 -17.29 15.59
C GLU A 140 -16.24 -17.11 14.38
N VAL A 141 -15.05 -17.71 14.46
CA VAL A 141 -14.06 -17.60 13.39
C VAL A 141 -14.57 -18.27 12.12
N PRO A 142 -14.28 -17.69 10.94
CA PRO A 142 -14.72 -18.26 9.68
C PRO A 142 -14.06 -19.62 9.40
N ALA A 143 -14.54 -20.28 8.34
CA ALA A 143 -13.89 -21.47 7.78
C ALA A 143 -12.40 -21.18 7.49
N ASP A 144 -11.57 -22.23 7.56
CA ASP A 144 -10.12 -22.23 7.37
C ASP A 144 -9.29 -21.46 8.40
N VAL A 145 -9.92 -20.78 9.37
CA VAL A 145 -9.24 -20.05 10.45
C VAL A 145 -9.24 -20.85 11.74
N MET A 146 -8.11 -20.89 12.45
CA MET A 146 -8.01 -21.58 13.73
C MET A 146 -8.87 -20.95 14.82
N CYS A 147 -9.44 -21.80 15.68
CA CYS A 147 -10.24 -21.34 16.81
C CYS A 147 -9.38 -20.51 17.77
N LEU A 148 -9.84 -19.29 18.04
CA LEU A 148 -9.25 -18.42 19.05
C LEU A 148 -9.51 -18.97 20.44
N THR A 149 -8.62 -18.68 21.37
CA THR A 149 -8.86 -18.89 22.80
C THR A 149 -9.92 -17.89 23.25
N VAL A 150 -11.07 -18.36 23.74
CA VAL A 150 -12.17 -17.48 24.17
C VAL A 150 -12.55 -17.76 25.61
N GLY A 151 -12.50 -16.71 26.44
CA GLY A 151 -12.82 -16.77 27.86
C GLY A 151 -11.85 -17.59 28.73
N PHE A 152 -12.19 -17.71 30.02
CA PHE A 152 -11.39 -18.44 31.02
C PHE A 152 -11.49 -19.96 30.92
N ARG A 153 -12.49 -20.49 30.21
CA ARG A 153 -12.67 -21.93 30.00
C ARG A 153 -12.55 -22.21 28.51
N ASP A 154 -11.31 -22.35 28.07
CA ASP A 154 -11.00 -22.82 26.73
C ASP A 154 -11.58 -24.23 26.53
N ARG A 155 -12.58 -24.35 25.64
CA ARG A 155 -13.26 -25.61 25.31
C ARG A 155 -12.68 -26.27 24.07
N ARG A 156 -11.49 -25.86 23.62
CA ARG A 156 -10.80 -26.50 22.51
C ARG A 156 -10.37 -27.90 22.90
N ASP A 157 -10.50 -28.80 21.94
CA ASP A 157 -9.91 -30.11 22.04
C ASP A 157 -8.37 -29.98 22.05
N PRO A 158 -7.65 -30.60 22.99
CA PRO A 158 -6.22 -30.39 23.15
C PRO A 158 -5.39 -30.92 21.97
N ALA A 159 -5.86 -31.99 21.30
CA ALA A 159 -5.15 -32.58 20.16
C ALA A 159 -5.32 -31.73 18.90
N THR A 160 -6.56 -31.34 18.58
CA THR A 160 -6.89 -30.65 17.33
C THR A 160 -6.89 -29.12 17.46
N ARG A 161 -6.86 -28.60 18.69
CA ARG A 161 -6.89 -27.16 19.02
C ARG A 161 -8.08 -26.41 18.41
N VAL A 162 -9.17 -27.12 18.09
CA VAL A 162 -10.45 -26.55 17.65
C VAL A 162 -11.52 -26.75 18.72
N HIS A 163 -12.51 -25.85 18.78
CA HIS A 163 -13.63 -26.01 19.70
C HIS A 163 -14.41 -27.29 19.41
N ARG A 164 -14.80 -28.01 20.46
CA ARG A 164 -15.60 -29.24 20.33
C ARG A 164 -16.91 -29.01 19.57
N SER A 165 -17.53 -27.84 19.75
CA SER A 165 -18.72 -27.43 19.01
C SER A 165 -18.50 -27.35 17.50
N ARG A 166 -17.31 -26.93 17.07
CA ARG A 166 -16.91 -26.91 15.64
C ARG A 166 -16.64 -28.31 15.11
N LEU A 167 -15.98 -29.17 15.88
CA LEU A 167 -15.77 -30.58 15.52
C LEU A 167 -17.12 -31.28 15.30
N ALA A 168 -18.05 -31.13 16.25
CA ALA A 168 -19.38 -31.69 16.14
C ALA A 168 -20.15 -31.14 14.92
N ALA A 169 -20.08 -29.83 14.67
CA ALA A 169 -20.71 -29.20 13.51
C ALA A 169 -20.15 -29.71 12.17
N ALA A 170 -18.84 -29.98 12.10
CA ALA A 170 -18.21 -30.52 10.91
C ALA A 170 -18.59 -31.98 10.66
N GLN A 171 -18.72 -32.78 11.72
CA GLN A 171 -19.19 -34.17 11.64
C GLN A 171 -20.67 -34.28 11.29
N ALA A 172 -21.49 -33.34 11.79
CA ALA A 172 -22.92 -33.28 11.49
C ALA A 172 -23.23 -32.77 10.08
N ARG A 173 -22.24 -32.20 9.38
CA ARG A 173 -22.41 -31.75 8.00
C ARG A 173 -22.41 -33.00 7.12
N PRO A 174 -23.52 -33.32 6.43
CA PRO A 174 -23.52 -34.44 5.50
C PRO A 174 -22.42 -34.19 4.48
N GLU A 175 -21.59 -35.21 4.25
CA GLU A 175 -20.70 -35.24 3.09
C GLU A 175 -21.60 -35.14 1.87
N HIS A 176 -21.80 -33.94 1.35
CA HIS A 176 -22.32 -33.82 -0.01
C HIS A 176 -21.27 -34.48 -0.90
N PRO A 177 -21.60 -35.59 -1.59
CA PRO A 177 -20.70 -36.13 -2.59
C PRO A 177 -20.46 -35.01 -3.59
N GLU A 178 -19.19 -34.76 -3.90
CA GLU A 178 -18.76 -33.89 -4.98
C GLU A 178 -19.60 -34.25 -6.22
N GLU A 179 -20.47 -33.33 -6.61
CA GLU A 179 -21.15 -33.40 -7.89
C GLU A 179 -20.06 -33.17 -8.94
N ALA A 180 -19.57 -34.29 -9.47
CA ALA A 180 -18.70 -34.37 -10.62
C ALA A 180 -19.30 -33.56 -11.78
N THR A 181 -18.91 -32.29 -11.89
CA THR A 181 -19.18 -31.51 -13.09
C THR A 181 -17.94 -31.57 -13.96
N ARG A 182 -18.03 -32.45 -14.96
CA ARG A 182 -17.18 -32.47 -16.16
C ARG A 182 -17.36 -31.19 -16.97
#